data_AF-A0A259MR16-F1
#
_entry.id   AF-A0A259MR16-F1
#
_cell.length_a   1.000
_cell.length_b   1.000
_cell.length_c   1.000
_cell.angle_alpha   90.00
_cell.angle_beta   90.00
_cell.angle_gamma   90.00
#
_symmetry.space_group_name_H-M   'P 1'
#
loop_
_entity.id
_entity.type
_entity.pdbx_description
1 polymer ?
#
loop_
_entity_poly.entity_id
_entity_poly.type
_entity_poly.pdbx_seq_one_letter_code
_entity_poly.pdbx_strand_id
1 'polypeptide(L)'
;MGQRSLPAHGSRLTREENVTAYIIVEIDTKDEELMNEYRKHTPGLVSKFGGKFIVRGGHCTSLEGGWTPARVVVLEFPDRAKAERFYHSEEYKPVLAMRLKAGHSKAILIDGHDG
;
A
#
# COMPACT_ATOMS: atom_id res chain seq x y z
N MET A 1 57.50 15.16 3.31
CA MET A 1 56.65 15.01 4.52
C MET A 1 55.60 16.12 4.48
N GLY A 2 54.31 15.93 4.31
CA GLY A 2 53.46 14.77 4.06
C GLY A 2 52.12 15.34 3.60
N GLN A 3 51.52 14.76 2.58
CA GLN A 3 50.16 15.07 2.15
C GLN A 3 49.21 14.82 3.32
N ARG A 4 48.40 15.82 3.70
CA ARG A 4 47.21 15.58 4.53
C ARG A 4 46.00 15.75 3.64
N SER A 5 45.60 14.61 3.07
CA SER A 5 44.29 14.43 2.46
C SER A 5 43.21 14.68 3.51
N LEU A 6 42.26 15.56 3.19
CA LEU A 6 41.03 15.71 3.96
C LEU A 6 40.19 14.43 3.77
N PRO A 7 39.59 13.86 4.83
CA PRO A 7 38.65 12.78 4.62
C PRO A 7 37.40 13.34 3.92
N ALA A 8 37.04 12.73 2.79
CA ALA A 8 35.73 12.92 2.18
C ALA A 8 34.67 12.62 3.24
N HIS A 9 33.78 13.59 3.51
CA HIS A 9 32.56 13.33 4.24
C HIS A 9 31.73 12.34 3.42
N GLY A 10 31.86 11.05 3.75
CA GLY A 10 30.93 10.03 3.30
C GLY A 10 29.55 10.44 3.76
N SER A 11 28.72 10.89 2.82
CA SER A 11 27.29 11.08 3.02
C SER A 11 26.74 9.77 3.55
N ARG A 12 26.40 9.75 4.84
CA ARG A 12 25.57 8.71 5.42
C ARG A 12 24.18 8.94 4.87
N LEU A 13 23.93 8.45 3.65
CA LEU A 13 22.59 8.35 3.09
C LEU A 13 21.73 7.67 4.15
N THR A 14 20.72 8.40 4.64
CA THR A 14 19.75 7.92 5.60
C THR A 14 19.07 6.70 5.01
N ARG A 15 19.21 5.53 5.66
CA ARG A 15 18.54 4.27 5.29
C ARG A 15 17.00 4.36 5.26
N GLU A 16 16.42 5.50 5.64
CA GLU A 16 14.99 5.72 5.81
C GLU A 16 14.25 6.09 4.50
N GLU A 17 14.94 6.42 3.40
CA GLU A 17 14.25 6.94 2.21
C GLU A 17 13.69 5.89 1.23
N ASN A 18 13.92 4.59 1.45
CA ASN A 18 13.53 3.54 0.49
C ASN A 18 12.92 2.27 1.12
N VAL A 19 12.44 2.36 2.36
CA VAL A 19 11.72 1.23 2.96
C VAL A 19 10.41 1.03 2.21
N THR A 20 10.24 -0.15 1.61
CA THR A 20 9.01 -0.54 0.90
C THR A 20 7.83 -0.40 1.84
N ALA A 21 6.68 0.09 1.39
CA ALA A 21 5.50 0.24 2.24
C ALA A 21 4.30 -0.54 1.70
N TYR A 22 3.43 -0.98 2.60
CA TYR A 22 2.29 -1.81 2.28
C TYR A 22 0.98 -1.16 2.74
N ILE A 23 -0.01 -1.10 1.84
CA ILE A 23 -1.40 -0.88 2.22
C ILE A 23 -2.10 -2.23 2.28
N ILE A 24 -2.55 -2.60 3.47
CA ILE A 24 -3.29 -3.85 3.72
C ILE A 24 -4.75 -3.49 3.95
N VAL A 25 -5.66 -4.13 3.21
CA VAL A 25 -7.10 -3.85 3.25
C VAL A 25 -7.88 -5.14 3.45
N GLU A 26 -8.71 -5.16 4.49
CA GLU A 26 -9.80 -6.12 4.64
C GLU A 26 -11.07 -5.51 4.05
N ILE A 27 -11.81 -6.27 3.24
CA ILE A 27 -13.04 -5.81 2.58
C ILE A 27 -14.14 -6.85 2.78
N ASP A 28 -15.28 -6.39 3.29
CA ASP A 28 -16.55 -7.11 3.34
C ASP A 28 -17.55 -6.39 2.42
N THR A 29 -17.75 -6.96 1.23
CA THR A 29 -18.63 -6.37 0.21
C THR A 29 -20.10 -6.61 0.56
N LYS A 30 -20.91 -5.54 0.49
CA LYS A 30 -22.38 -5.59 0.61
C LYS A 30 -23.09 -5.27 -0.71
N ASP A 31 -22.44 -4.55 -1.60
CA ASP A 31 -22.90 -4.23 -2.96
C ASP A 31 -21.81 -4.63 -3.96
N GLU A 32 -22.00 -5.77 -4.63
CA GLU A 32 -21.03 -6.28 -5.61
C GLU A 32 -21.02 -5.47 -6.91
N GLU A 33 -22.11 -4.81 -7.29
CA GLU A 33 -22.14 -3.99 -8.50
C GLU A 33 -21.24 -2.75 -8.33
N LEU A 34 -21.44 -2.02 -7.23
CA LEU A 34 -20.62 -0.85 -6.92
C LEU A 34 -19.16 -1.23 -6.63
N MET A 35 -18.93 -2.39 -5.99
CA MET A 35 -17.58 -2.89 -5.78
C MET A 35 -16.90 -3.29 -7.11
N ASN A 36 -17.64 -3.84 -8.07
CA ASN A 36 -17.13 -4.10 -9.41
C ASN A 36 -16.75 -2.82 -10.15
N GLU A 37 -17.54 -1.75 -9.99
CA GLU A 37 -17.17 -0.44 -10.54
C GLU A 37 -15.87 0.08 -9.93
N TYR A 38 -15.74 0.07 -8.60
CA TYR A 38 -14.48 0.40 -7.90
C TYR A 38 -13.27 -0.39 -8.42
N ARG A 39 -13.45 -1.69 -8.70
CA ARG A 39 -12.37 -2.59 -9.17
C ARG A 39 -11.86 -2.25 -10.58
N LYS A 40 -12.62 -1.50 -11.40
CA LYS A 40 -12.19 -1.03 -12.73
C LYS A 40 -11.18 0.12 -12.64
N HIS A 41 -11.38 1.04 -11.70
CA HIS A 41 -10.56 2.26 -11.56
C HIS A 41 -9.27 2.01 -10.79
N THR A 42 -9.36 1.23 -9.71
CA THR A 42 -8.27 1.10 -8.73
C THR A 42 -6.93 0.64 -9.33
N PRO A 43 -6.85 -0.34 -10.25
CA PRO A 43 -5.56 -0.81 -10.75
C PRO A 43 -4.73 0.25 -11.49
N GLY A 44 -5.39 1.09 -12.29
CA GLY A 44 -4.71 2.18 -13.00
C GLY A 44 -4.14 3.21 -12.04
N LEU A 45 -4.91 3.59 -11.02
CA LEU A 45 -4.45 4.51 -9.99
C LEU A 45 -3.30 3.92 -9.17
N VAL A 46 -3.41 2.67 -8.70
CA VAL A 46 -2.32 2.02 -7.95
C VAL A 46 -1.01 2.04 -8.77
N SER A 47 -1.08 1.65 -10.04
CA SER A 47 0.09 1.67 -10.94
C SER A 47 0.64 3.07 -11.16
N LYS A 48 -0.23 4.08 -11.34
CA LYS A 48 0.16 5.49 -11.52
C LYS A 48 1.03 6.01 -10.38
N PHE A 49 0.76 5.60 -9.14
CA PHE A 49 1.55 5.99 -7.97
C PHE A 49 2.73 5.04 -7.68
N GLY A 50 3.04 4.13 -8.60
CA GLY A 50 4.14 3.17 -8.51
C GLY A 50 3.83 1.96 -7.63
N GLY A 51 2.57 1.76 -7.25
CA GLY A 51 2.16 0.61 -6.45
C GLY A 51 1.88 -0.63 -7.31
N LYS A 52 1.88 -1.80 -6.68
CA LYS A 52 1.49 -3.08 -7.29
C LYS A 52 0.67 -3.93 -6.34
N PHE A 53 -0.16 -4.81 -6.88
CA PHE A 53 -0.92 -5.78 -6.08
C PHE A 53 -0.04 -6.98 -5.75
N ILE A 54 0.09 -7.30 -4.47
CA ILE A 54 0.71 -8.53 -3.97
C ILE A 54 -0.36 -9.58 -3.65
N VAL A 55 -1.45 -9.14 -3.01
CA VAL A 55 -2.64 -9.98 -2.74
C VAL A 55 -3.86 -9.24 -3.27
N ARG A 56 -4.76 -9.94 -3.96
CA ARG A 56 -5.99 -9.35 -4.52
C ARG A 56 -7.20 -10.26 -4.31
N GLY A 57 -7.41 -10.73 -3.09
CA GLY A 57 -8.54 -11.60 -2.72
C GLY A 57 -8.36 -13.06 -3.13
N GLY A 58 -7.15 -13.60 -2.99
CA GLY A 58 -6.89 -15.03 -3.14
C GLY A 58 -7.46 -15.85 -1.98
N HIS A 59 -7.31 -17.17 -2.05
CA HIS A 59 -7.72 -18.08 -0.98
C HIS A 59 -7.07 -17.68 0.35
N CYS A 60 -7.88 -17.54 1.40
CA CYS A 60 -7.45 -17.15 2.73
C CYS A 60 -7.78 -18.27 3.73
N THR A 61 -6.81 -18.63 4.56
CA THR A 61 -6.97 -19.62 5.63
C THR A 61 -6.65 -18.94 6.94
N SER A 62 -7.60 -18.99 7.89
CA SER A 62 -7.36 -18.52 9.26
C SER A 62 -6.36 -19.45 9.94
N LEU A 63 -5.33 -18.88 10.54
CA LEU A 63 -4.30 -19.64 11.26
C LEU A 63 -4.52 -19.56 12.78
N GLU A 64 -4.68 -18.36 13.32
CA GLU A 64 -4.76 -18.10 14.76
C GLU A 64 -5.68 -16.91 15.06
N GLY A 65 -6.03 -16.72 16.34
CA GLY A 65 -6.74 -15.51 16.82
C GLY A 65 -8.17 -15.31 16.29
N GLY A 66 -8.72 -16.29 15.56
CA GLY A 66 -10.08 -16.22 15.00
C GLY A 66 -10.25 -15.18 13.89
N TRP A 67 -9.16 -14.72 13.27
CA TRP A 67 -9.26 -13.74 12.19
C TRP A 67 -9.67 -14.40 10.87
N THR A 68 -10.91 -14.16 10.47
CA THR A 68 -11.52 -14.75 9.25
C THR A 68 -12.00 -13.64 8.29
N PRO A 69 -11.08 -12.92 7.61
CA PRO A 69 -11.46 -11.85 6.71
C PRO A 69 -12.16 -12.38 5.45
N ALA A 70 -13.22 -11.72 5.00
CA ALA A 70 -13.93 -12.09 3.77
C ALA A 70 -13.06 -11.91 2.52
N ARG A 71 -12.26 -10.85 2.49
CA ARG A 71 -11.31 -10.55 1.41
C ARG A 71 -10.15 -9.74 1.96
N VAL A 72 -8.92 -10.13 1.59
CA VAL A 72 -7.70 -9.35 1.86
C VAL A 72 -7.08 -8.85 0.56
N VAL A 73 -6.64 -7.61 0.56
CA VAL A 73 -5.85 -6.97 -0.51
C VAL A 73 -4.57 -6.42 0.11
N VAL A 74 -3.44 -6.63 -0.54
CA VAL A 74 -2.15 -6.07 -0.16
C VAL A 74 -1.57 -5.35 -1.37
N LEU A 75 -1.31 -4.06 -1.20
CA LEU A 75 -0.63 -3.22 -2.17
C LEU A 75 0.78 -2.93 -1.67
N GLU A 76 1.78 -3.10 -2.53
CA GLU A 76 3.17 -2.70 -2.25
C GLU A 76 3.47 -1.39 -2.98
N PHE A 77 4.15 -0.47 -2.29
CA PHE A 77 4.71 0.75 -2.85
C PHE A 77 6.22 0.83 -2.57
N PRO A 78 7.01 1.47 -3.44
CA PRO A 78 8.46 1.59 -3.27
C PRO A 78 8.88 2.27 -1.97
N ASP A 79 8.03 3.19 -1.48
CA ASP A 79 8.26 3.96 -0.27
C ASP A 79 6.92 4.39 0.36
N ARG A 80 6.95 4.73 1.65
CA ARG A 80 5.77 5.20 2.40
C ARG A 80 5.13 6.44 1.78
N ALA A 81 5.95 7.37 1.28
CA ALA A 81 5.47 8.62 0.71
C ALA A 81 4.62 8.39 -0.56
N LYS A 82 4.95 7.38 -1.39
CA LYS A 82 4.12 6.98 -2.54
C LYS A 82 2.79 6.39 -2.12
N ALA A 83 2.78 5.54 -1.09
CA ALA A 83 1.55 4.98 -0.53
C ALA A 83 0.62 6.08 0.01
N GLU A 84 1.17 7.04 0.75
CA GLU A 84 0.40 8.18 1.26
C GLU A 84 -0.12 9.08 0.13
N ARG A 85 0.72 9.41 -0.86
CA ARG A 85 0.30 10.20 -2.04
C ARG A 85 -0.84 9.52 -2.78
N PHE A 86 -0.78 8.20 -2.97
CA PHE A 86 -1.87 7.43 -3.56
C PHE A 86 -3.15 7.57 -2.72
N TYR A 87 -3.08 7.23 -1.43
CA TYR A 87 -4.26 7.13 -0.58
C TYR A 87 -4.97 8.48 -0.37
N HIS A 88 -4.20 9.57 -0.31
CA HIS A 88 -4.72 10.92 -0.10
C HIS A 88 -4.97 11.72 -1.40
N SER A 89 -4.71 11.13 -2.58
CA SER A 89 -4.88 11.83 -3.86
C SER A 89 -6.33 12.20 -4.15
N GLU A 90 -6.53 13.36 -4.80
CA GLU A 90 -7.86 13.78 -5.28
C GLU A 90 -8.45 12.80 -6.29
N GLU A 91 -7.60 12.08 -7.03
CA GLU A 91 -8.01 11.07 -8.00
C GLU A 91 -8.52 9.79 -7.33
N TYR A 92 -7.95 9.40 -6.19
CA TYR A 92 -8.37 8.20 -5.47
C TYR A 92 -9.57 8.47 -4.55
N LYS A 93 -9.72 9.67 -3.99
CA LYS A 93 -10.87 10.02 -3.12
C LYS A 93 -12.25 9.58 -3.66
N PRO A 94 -12.66 9.87 -4.91
CA PRO A 94 -13.95 9.42 -5.42
C PRO A 94 -14.03 7.89 -5.57
N VAL A 95 -12.93 7.23 -5.91
CA VAL A 95 -12.86 5.76 -6.04
C VAL A 95 -12.94 5.10 -4.66
N LEU A 96 -12.26 5.65 -3.64
CA LEU A 96 -12.37 5.23 -2.25
C LEU A 96 -13.81 5.37 -1.75
N ALA A 97 -14.50 6.45 -2.09
CA ALA A 97 -15.90 6.65 -1.72
C ALA A 97 -16.82 5.55 -2.27
N MET A 98 -16.55 5.02 -3.48
CA MET A 98 -17.28 3.85 -4.01
C MET A 98 -17.08 2.63 -3.12
N ARG A 99 -15.83 2.32 -2.73
CA ARG A 99 -15.51 1.17 -1.85
C ARG A 99 -16.21 1.28 -0.50
N LEU A 100 -16.20 2.47 0.11
CA LEU A 100 -16.81 2.71 1.43
C LEU A 100 -18.35 2.66 1.39
N LYS A 101 -18.96 2.97 0.24
CA LYS A 101 -20.41 2.79 0.04
C LYS A 101 -20.77 1.33 -0.27
N ALA A 102 -19.88 0.61 -0.95
CA ALA A 102 -20.14 -0.76 -1.39
C ALA A 102 -20.02 -1.81 -0.26
N GLY A 103 -19.58 -1.42 0.94
CA GLY A 103 -19.48 -2.33 2.08
C GLY A 103 -18.61 -1.79 3.20
N HIS A 104 -18.10 -2.69 4.04
CA HIS A 104 -17.21 -2.35 5.14
C HIS A 104 -15.76 -2.66 4.75
N SER A 105 -14.84 -1.77 5.11
CA SER A 105 -13.42 -2.03 4.92
C SER A 105 -12.59 -1.48 6.06
N LYS A 106 -11.51 -2.18 6.38
CA LYS A 106 -10.46 -1.74 7.30
C LYS A 106 -9.17 -1.66 6.49
N ALA A 107 -8.37 -0.62 6.70
CA ALA A 107 -7.11 -0.45 6.01
C ALA A 107 -6.03 0.05 6.97
N ILE A 108 -4.81 -0.41 6.76
CA ILE A 108 -3.61 0.11 7.41
C ILE A 108 -2.53 0.37 6.36
N LEU A 109 -1.67 1.35 6.63
CA LEU A 109 -0.39 1.54 5.96
C LEU A 109 0.71 1.12 6.94
N ILE A 110 1.62 0.28 6.50
CA ILE A 110 2.72 -0.24 7.30
C ILE A 110 4.02 -0.24 6.49
N ASP A 111 5.13 0.07 7.14
CA ASP A 111 6.45 -0.02 6.52
C ASP A 111 6.90 -1.49 6.49
N GLY A 112 7.56 -1.85 5.41
CA GLY A 112 8.18 -3.14 5.18
C GLY A 112 9.47 -3.27 5.99
N HIS A 113 10.00 -4.49 5.98
CA HIS A 113 11.29 -4.80 6.59
C HIS A 113 12.30 -5.12 5.50
N ASP A 114 13.51 -4.59 5.59
CA ASP A 114 14.57 -4.73 4.57
C ASP A 114 15.53 -5.92 4.82
N GLY A 115 15.26 -6.75 5.83
CA GLY A 115 16.11 -7.89 6.22
C GLY A 115 16.98 -7.62 7.44
#